data_AF-A0A0D2QSV8-F1
#
_entry.id   AF-A0A0D2QSV8-F1
#
_cell.length_a   1.000
_cell.length_b   1.000
_cell.length_c   1.000
_cell.angle_alpha   90.00
_cell.angle_beta   90.00
_cell.angle_gamma   90.00
#
_symmetry.space_group_name_H-M   'P 1'
#
loop_
_entity.id
_entity.type
_entity.pdbx_description
1 polymer ?
#
loop_
_entity_poly.entity_id
_entity_poly.type
_entity_poly.pdbx_seq_one_letter_code
_entity_poly.pdbx_strand_id
1 'polypeptide(L)'
;MLKNTCKSAMERVLDEQLRNSKFSSPAEKHPKRGCYYTPIPRIIKRKGIESEQLTSLNLDKTELLETLLVKDYGGSEESLLGELQFAFIAFLMGQSLEAFMQWKSLVSLLLGCTEAPFQTRSQLFTKFIKVIYYQLKYGLQKDRSVGEAGTSALLDDSWFSSDSFLHCFCKDFFSLVQDASVVDGDLLSWTRKLKELLENSLGWEFQQKSAVDGIYFEENDEYAPVVEMLDEPSGSEPTTS
;
A
#
# COMPACT_ATOMS: atom_id res chain seq x y z
N MET A 1 -20.15 -12.52 -39.19
CA MET A 1 -20.05 -13.86 -39.83
C MET A 1 -18.60 -14.31 -39.71
N LEU A 2 -18.25 -14.98 -38.59
CA LEU A 2 -16.87 -15.37 -38.28
C LEU A 2 -16.65 -16.82 -38.73
N LYS A 3 -15.67 -17.02 -39.59
CA LYS A 3 -15.34 -18.29 -40.27
C LYS A 3 -14.96 -19.36 -39.24
N ASN A 4 -15.68 -20.48 -39.27
CA ASN A 4 -15.26 -21.74 -38.66
C ASN A 4 -13.94 -22.17 -39.31
N THR A 5 -12.86 -22.20 -38.52
CA THR A 5 -11.61 -22.86 -38.94
C THR A 5 -11.84 -24.37 -38.88
N CYS A 6 -11.66 -25.04 -40.01
CA CYS A 6 -11.78 -26.50 -40.09
C CYS A 6 -10.55 -27.11 -39.41
N LYS A 7 -10.71 -27.59 -38.17
CA LYS A 7 -9.65 -28.30 -37.44
C LYS A 7 -9.09 -29.45 -38.28
N SER A 8 -7.77 -29.55 -38.33
CA SER A 8 -7.05 -30.60 -39.04
C SER A 8 -7.34 -31.98 -38.43
N ALA A 9 -7.27 -33.04 -39.23
CA ALA A 9 -7.46 -34.42 -38.74
C ALA A 9 -6.52 -34.76 -37.57
N MET A 10 -5.30 -34.21 -37.58
CA MET A 10 -4.32 -34.39 -36.51
C MET A 10 -4.72 -33.67 -35.21
N GLU A 11 -5.35 -32.49 -35.29
CA GLU A 11 -5.88 -31.77 -34.11
C GLU A 11 -7.05 -32.53 -33.48
N ARG A 12 -7.91 -33.15 -34.31
CA ARG A 12 -9.03 -33.95 -33.80
C ARG A 12 -8.53 -35.21 -33.08
N VAL A 13 -7.51 -35.86 -33.61
CA VAL A 13 -6.88 -37.03 -32.98
C VAL A 13 -6.17 -36.64 -31.68
N LEU A 14 -5.52 -35.48 -31.63
CA LEU A 14 -4.89 -34.96 -30.41
C LEU A 14 -5.91 -34.60 -29.33
N ASP A 15 -7.02 -33.94 -29.71
CA ASP A 15 -8.13 -33.62 -28.79
C ASP A 15 -8.75 -34.90 -28.20
N GLU A 16 -8.88 -35.95 -29.01
CA GLU A 16 -9.43 -37.24 -28.58
C GLU A 16 -8.46 -38.01 -27.66
N GLN A 17 -7.16 -37.96 -27.93
CA GLN A 17 -6.11 -38.51 -27.06
C GLN A 17 -6.06 -37.80 -25.70
N LEU A 18 -6.18 -36.46 -25.68
CA LEU A 18 -6.19 -35.66 -24.45
C LEU A 18 -7.43 -35.96 -23.60
N ARG A 19 -8.60 -36.10 -24.23
CA ARG A 19 -9.86 -36.41 -23.56
C ARG A 19 -9.91 -37.83 -22.98
N ASN A 20 -9.31 -38.80 -23.67
CA ASN A 20 -9.27 -40.19 -23.22
C ASN A 20 -8.11 -40.48 -22.24
N SER A 21 -7.20 -39.53 -22.04
CA SER A 21 -6.19 -39.63 -21.00
C SER A 21 -6.86 -39.63 -19.63
N LYS A 22 -6.58 -40.66 -18.82
CA LYS A 22 -7.13 -40.88 -17.47
C LYS A 22 -6.73 -39.80 -16.44
N PHE A 23 -6.14 -38.69 -16.89
CA PHE A 23 -5.76 -37.53 -16.07
C PHE A 23 -6.81 -36.42 -16.07
N SER A 24 -7.87 -36.53 -16.88
CA SER A 24 -8.98 -35.55 -16.84
C SER A 24 -10.17 -36.08 -16.04
N SER A 25 -9.97 -36.26 -14.73
CA SER A 25 -11.13 -36.06 -13.84
C SER A 25 -11.53 -34.58 -13.95
N PRO A 26 -12.83 -34.23 -14.02
CA PRO A 26 -13.24 -32.85 -13.86
C PRO A 26 -12.73 -32.43 -12.49
N ALA A 27 -11.81 -31.47 -12.44
CA ALA A 27 -11.22 -31.01 -11.20
C ALA A 27 -12.36 -30.61 -10.25
N GLU A 28 -12.65 -31.46 -9.27
CA GLU A 28 -13.40 -31.04 -8.10
C GLU A 28 -12.67 -29.80 -7.60
N LYS A 29 -13.37 -28.66 -7.57
CA LYS A 29 -12.84 -27.44 -6.97
C LYS A 29 -12.71 -27.71 -5.48
N HIS A 30 -11.64 -28.40 -5.09
CA HIS A 30 -11.26 -28.47 -3.69
C HIS A 30 -11.22 -27.03 -3.18
N PRO A 31 -11.86 -26.73 -2.04
CA PRO A 31 -11.75 -25.41 -1.45
C PRO A 31 -10.26 -25.08 -1.37
N LYS A 32 -9.86 -23.94 -1.95
CA LYS A 32 -8.45 -23.51 -1.95
C LYS A 32 -7.92 -23.67 -0.53
N ARG A 33 -6.93 -24.53 -0.33
CA ARG A 33 -6.24 -24.67 0.94
C ARG A 33 -5.42 -23.39 1.14
N GLY A 34 -5.94 -22.45 1.92
CA GLY A 34 -5.34 -21.13 2.11
C GLY A 34 -6.11 -20.30 3.12
N CYS A 35 -5.55 -19.14 3.46
CA CYS A 35 -6.22 -18.15 4.28
C CYS A 35 -7.25 -17.40 3.43
N TYR A 36 -8.44 -17.15 3.96
CA TYR A 36 -9.44 -16.34 3.29
C TYR A 36 -9.35 -14.91 3.82
N TYR A 37 -8.91 -14.00 2.94
CA TYR A 37 -8.78 -12.58 3.24
C TYR A 37 -9.92 -11.78 2.62
N THR A 38 -10.27 -10.67 3.27
CA THR A 38 -11.24 -9.72 2.75
C THR A 38 -10.66 -9.02 1.52
N PRO A 39 -11.35 -9.03 0.36
CA PRO A 39 -10.81 -8.41 -0.84
C PRO A 39 -10.84 -6.89 -0.73
N ILE A 40 -9.66 -6.25 -0.67
CA ILE A 40 -9.54 -4.78 -0.59
C ILE A 40 -9.36 -4.20 -1.99
N PRO A 41 -10.30 -3.38 -2.49
CA PRO A 41 -10.16 -2.71 -3.77
C PRO A 41 -9.01 -1.70 -3.74
N ARG A 42 -8.04 -1.83 -4.65
CA ARG A 42 -6.96 -0.83 -4.79
C ARG A 42 -7.46 0.49 -5.41
N ILE A 43 -8.40 0.39 -6.35
CA ILE A 43 -8.96 1.53 -7.08
C ILE A 43 -10.48 1.38 -7.09
N ILE A 44 -11.17 2.45 -6.72
CA ILE A 44 -12.63 2.51 -6.78
C ILE A 44 -13.02 2.86 -8.21
N LYS A 45 -13.69 1.91 -8.87
CA LYS A 45 -14.24 2.09 -10.22
C LYS A 45 -15.75 2.00 -10.15
N ARG A 46 -16.43 3.15 -10.23
CA ARG A 46 -17.89 3.23 -10.29
C ARG A 46 -18.31 3.83 -11.62
N LYS A 47 -19.22 3.16 -12.33
CA LYS A 47 -19.76 3.65 -13.60
C LYS A 47 -20.87 4.68 -13.33
N GLY A 48 -20.86 5.79 -14.06
CA GLY A 48 -21.91 6.82 -13.97
C GLY A 48 -21.70 7.86 -12.86
N ILE A 49 -20.53 7.89 -12.22
CA ILE A 49 -20.14 8.96 -11.30
C ILE A 49 -19.31 10.00 -12.07
N GLU A 50 -19.42 11.26 -11.68
CA GLU A 50 -18.59 12.34 -12.19
C GLU A 50 -17.09 12.08 -11.97
N SER A 51 -16.24 12.50 -12.90
CA SER A 51 -14.79 12.28 -12.82
C SER A 51 -14.17 12.91 -11.56
N GLU A 52 -14.63 14.08 -11.16
CA GLU A 52 -14.14 14.76 -9.95
C GLU A 52 -14.43 13.94 -8.70
N GLN A 53 -15.67 13.48 -8.56
CA GLN A 53 -16.08 12.62 -7.44
C GLN A 53 -15.35 11.27 -7.44
N LEU A 54 -15.10 10.68 -8.61
CA LEU A 54 -14.32 9.45 -8.70
C LEU A 54 -12.86 9.68 -8.25
N THR A 55 -12.27 10.81 -8.62
CA THR A 55 -10.91 11.19 -8.19
C THR A 55 -10.86 11.42 -6.69
N SER A 56 -11.80 12.18 -6.11
CA SER A 56 -11.83 12.43 -4.67
C SER A 56 -11.94 11.13 -3.86
N LEU A 57 -12.80 10.20 -4.30
CA LEU A 57 -12.92 8.86 -3.69
C LEU A 57 -11.65 8.01 -3.78
N ASN A 58 -10.78 8.29 -4.74
CA ASN A 58 -9.51 7.59 -4.86
C ASN A 58 -8.36 8.31 -4.12
N LEU A 59 -8.47 9.60 -3.84
CA LEU A 59 -7.52 10.37 -3.03
C LEU A 59 -7.72 10.11 -1.53
N ASP A 60 -8.96 10.07 -1.04
CA ASP A 60 -9.27 9.73 0.35
C ASP A 60 -9.95 8.36 0.43
N LYS A 61 -9.33 7.43 1.16
CA LYS A 61 -9.87 6.08 1.35
C LYS A 61 -10.90 5.96 2.46
N THR A 62 -11.29 7.06 3.12
CA THR A 62 -12.27 7.05 4.22
C THR A 62 -13.60 6.39 3.83
N GLU A 63 -14.19 6.73 2.68
CA GLU A 63 -15.45 6.08 2.24
C GLU A 63 -15.28 4.58 1.97
N LEU A 64 -14.12 4.19 1.42
CA LEU A 64 -13.81 2.78 1.18
C LEU A 64 -13.72 2.01 2.49
N LEU A 65 -13.04 2.58 3.49
CA LEU A 65 -12.94 2.00 4.83
C LEU A 65 -14.32 1.80 5.45
N GLU A 66 -15.18 2.82 5.43
CA GLU A 66 -16.54 2.73 5.97
C GLU A 66 -17.38 1.66 5.25
N THR A 67 -17.26 1.58 3.91
CA THR A 67 -17.95 0.55 3.11
C THR A 67 -17.49 -0.86 3.49
N LEU A 68 -16.19 -1.08 3.63
CA LEU A 68 -15.62 -2.37 4.02
C LEU A 68 -16.03 -2.76 5.44
N LEU A 69 -15.98 -1.81 6.38
CA LEU A 69 -16.38 -2.06 7.76
C LEU A 69 -17.83 -2.56 7.83
N VAL A 70 -18.76 -1.89 7.16
CA VAL A 70 -20.18 -2.28 7.17
C VAL A 70 -20.41 -3.60 6.44
N LYS A 71 -19.82 -3.78 5.25
CA LYS A 71 -20.15 -4.89 4.36
C LYS A 71 -19.44 -6.19 4.74
N ASP A 72 -18.15 -6.11 5.03
CA ASP A 72 -17.27 -7.29 5.13
C ASP A 72 -16.86 -7.57 6.59
N TYR A 73 -16.82 -6.55 7.46
CA TYR A 73 -16.46 -6.70 8.89
C TYR A 73 -17.65 -6.60 9.85
N GLY A 74 -18.89 -6.49 9.35
CA GLY A 74 -20.10 -6.41 10.19
C GLY A 74 -20.12 -5.22 11.15
N GLY A 75 -19.44 -4.13 10.80
CA GLY A 75 -19.26 -2.92 11.62
C GLY A 75 -18.16 -3.03 12.69
N SER A 76 -17.43 -4.15 12.77
CA SER A 76 -16.41 -4.40 13.78
C SER A 76 -15.02 -3.90 13.36
N GLU A 77 -14.58 -2.81 13.98
CA GLU A 77 -13.20 -2.30 13.86
C GLU A 77 -12.16 -3.33 14.33
N GLU A 78 -12.49 -4.09 15.37
CA GLU A 78 -11.62 -5.12 15.92
C GLU A 78 -11.40 -6.28 14.93
N SER A 79 -12.39 -6.59 14.10
CA SER A 79 -12.27 -7.65 13.08
C SER A 79 -11.33 -7.22 11.96
N LEU A 80 -11.35 -5.95 11.55
CA LEU A 80 -10.40 -5.37 10.60
C LEU A 80 -8.96 -5.43 11.14
N LEU A 81 -8.76 -4.99 12.39
CA LEU A 81 -7.44 -5.05 13.03
C LEU A 81 -6.97 -6.49 13.27
N GLY A 82 -7.88 -7.41 13.59
CA GLY A 82 -7.59 -8.83 13.72
C GLY A 82 -7.11 -9.44 12.41
N GLU A 83 -7.72 -9.09 11.28
CA GLU A 83 -7.26 -9.53 9.96
C GLU A 83 -5.87 -8.96 9.62
N LEU A 84 -5.62 -7.68 9.94
CA LEU A 84 -4.30 -7.05 9.79
C LEU A 84 -3.22 -7.79 10.59
N GLN A 85 -3.51 -8.12 11.85
CA GLN A 85 -2.61 -8.86 12.73
C GLN A 85 -2.38 -10.28 12.24
N PHE A 86 -3.44 -10.97 11.85
CA PHE A 86 -3.36 -12.32 11.31
C PHE A 86 -2.55 -12.37 10.01
N ALA A 87 -2.76 -11.43 9.09
CA ALA A 87 -2.00 -11.32 7.85
C ALA A 87 -0.49 -11.13 8.12
N PHE A 88 -0.13 -10.31 9.11
CA PHE A 88 1.26 -10.15 9.52
C PHE A 88 1.88 -11.44 10.08
N ILE A 89 1.17 -12.16 10.96
CA ILE A 89 1.68 -13.42 11.55
C ILE A 89 1.78 -14.50 10.48
N ALA A 90 0.78 -14.64 9.61
CA ALA A 90 0.79 -15.61 8.51
C ALA A 90 1.89 -15.31 7.49
N PHE A 91 2.24 -14.04 7.30
CA PHE A 91 3.40 -13.64 6.52
C PHE A 91 4.71 -14.04 7.21
N LEU A 92 4.94 -13.65 8.46
CA LEU A 92 6.21 -13.92 9.16
C LEU A 92 6.45 -15.41 9.42
N MET A 93 5.46 -16.11 9.99
CA MET A 93 5.60 -17.50 10.40
C MET A 93 5.33 -18.48 9.26
N GLY A 94 4.41 -18.13 8.36
CA GLY A 94 3.99 -18.99 7.25
C GLY A 94 4.68 -18.68 5.93
N GLN A 95 5.51 -17.62 5.86
CA GLN A 95 6.14 -17.13 4.64
C GLN A 95 5.14 -16.93 3.49
N SER A 96 3.88 -16.57 3.83
CA SER A 96 2.80 -16.45 2.86
C SER A 96 2.86 -15.08 2.16
N LEU A 97 3.19 -15.10 0.87
CA LEU A 97 3.14 -13.89 0.04
C LEU A 97 1.72 -13.32 -0.07
N GLU A 98 0.70 -14.17 -0.06
CA GLU A 98 -0.71 -13.74 -0.04
C GLU A 98 -1.02 -12.96 1.24
N ALA A 99 -0.54 -13.46 2.38
CA ALA A 99 -0.69 -12.79 3.67
C ALA A 99 0.02 -11.43 3.68
N PHE A 100 1.22 -11.35 3.11
CA PHE A 100 1.90 -10.07 2.95
C PHE A 100 1.09 -9.09 2.11
N MET A 101 0.59 -9.53 0.94
CA MET A 101 -0.17 -8.66 0.05
C MET A 101 -1.42 -8.14 0.72
N GLN A 102 -2.05 -8.94 1.59
CA GLN A 102 -3.17 -8.49 2.40
C GLN A 102 -2.75 -7.48 3.46
N TRP A 103 -1.68 -7.76 4.22
CA TRP A 103 -1.14 -6.83 5.21
C TRP A 103 -0.83 -5.48 4.56
N LYS A 104 -0.11 -5.48 3.44
CA LYS A 104 0.17 -4.29 2.63
C LYS A 104 -1.11 -3.55 2.22
N SER A 105 -2.13 -4.28 1.75
CA SER A 105 -3.39 -3.67 1.30
C SER A 105 -4.16 -3.02 2.44
N LEU A 106 -4.19 -3.64 3.63
CA LEU A 106 -4.81 -3.09 4.85
C LEU A 106 -4.05 -1.85 5.36
N VAL A 107 -2.72 -1.91 5.37
CA VAL A 107 -1.86 -0.78 5.77
C VAL A 107 -2.07 0.40 4.83
N SER A 108 -2.03 0.17 3.51
CA SER A 108 -2.28 1.21 2.51
C SER A 108 -3.69 1.78 2.58
N LEU A 109 -4.71 0.96 2.87
CA LEU A 109 -6.08 1.43 3.08
C LEU A 109 -6.16 2.41 4.24
N LEU A 110 -5.62 2.02 5.40
CA LEU A 110 -5.71 2.83 6.62
C LEU A 110 -4.86 4.09 6.51
N LEU A 111 -3.60 4.00 6.10
CA LEU A 111 -2.74 5.18 5.93
C LEU A 111 -3.21 6.12 4.81
N GLY A 112 -4.01 5.63 3.85
CA GLY A 112 -4.61 6.43 2.79
C GLY A 112 -5.93 7.14 3.17
N CYS A 113 -6.38 7.05 4.42
CA CYS A 113 -7.56 7.80 4.88
C CYS A 113 -7.14 9.19 5.41
N THR A 114 -7.74 10.26 4.90
CA THR A 114 -7.43 11.63 5.34
C THR A 114 -8.39 12.15 6.40
N GLU A 115 -9.68 11.82 6.30
CA GLU A 115 -10.72 12.33 7.20
C GLU A 115 -10.98 11.40 8.40
N ALA A 116 -10.96 10.08 8.17
CA ALA A 116 -11.25 9.08 9.20
C ALA A 116 -10.43 9.20 10.50
N PRO A 117 -9.12 9.50 10.46
CA PRO A 117 -8.29 9.60 11.67
C PRO A 117 -8.73 10.71 12.63
N PHE A 118 -9.33 11.79 12.10
CA PHE A 118 -9.62 13.00 12.87
C PHE A 118 -11.11 13.20 13.15
N GLN A 119 -12.00 12.64 12.32
CA GLN A 119 -13.43 12.93 12.41
C GLN A 119 -14.26 11.73 12.86
N THR A 120 -14.13 10.58 12.19
CA THR A 120 -15.08 9.47 12.36
C THR A 120 -14.53 8.32 13.21
N ARG A 121 -13.21 8.06 13.15
CA ARG A 121 -12.61 6.79 13.60
C ARG A 121 -11.28 6.96 14.35
N SER A 122 -11.08 8.05 15.09
CA SER A 122 -9.80 8.33 15.78
C SER A 122 -9.28 7.16 16.64
N GLN A 123 -10.17 6.47 17.36
CA GLN A 123 -9.81 5.33 18.20
C GLN A 123 -9.31 4.11 17.41
N LEU A 124 -9.93 3.81 16.25
CA LEU A 124 -9.44 2.78 15.32
C LEU A 124 -8.03 3.12 14.87
N PHE A 125 -7.78 4.37 14.49
CA PHE A 125 -6.46 4.83 14.05
C PHE A 125 -5.41 4.74 15.15
N THR A 126 -5.75 5.12 16.39
CA THR A 126 -4.84 4.96 17.54
C THR A 126 -4.47 3.49 17.74
N LYS A 127 -5.43 2.56 17.65
CA LYS A 127 -5.17 1.12 17.75
C LYS A 127 -4.35 0.60 16.56
N PHE A 128 -4.68 1.03 15.34
CA PHE A 128 -3.95 0.69 14.13
C PHE A 128 -2.47 1.09 14.22
N ILE A 129 -2.17 2.34 14.59
CA ILE A 129 -0.79 2.82 14.72
C ILE A 129 -0.03 2.04 15.80
N LYS A 130 -0.69 1.70 16.92
CA LYS A 130 -0.12 0.80 17.95
C LYS A 130 0.23 -0.57 17.35
N VAL A 131 -0.70 -1.18 16.60
CA VAL A 131 -0.49 -2.49 15.96
C VAL A 131 0.71 -2.44 15.02
N ILE A 132 0.76 -1.46 14.11
CA ILE A 132 1.85 -1.31 13.15
C ILE A 132 3.18 -1.04 13.85
N TYR A 133 3.20 -0.18 14.87
CA TYR A 133 4.38 0.07 15.68
C TYR A 133 4.95 -1.23 16.24
N TYR A 134 4.14 -2.07 16.89
CA TYR A 134 4.64 -3.32 17.48
C TYR A 134 5.01 -4.37 16.43
N GLN A 135 4.26 -4.46 15.33
CA GLN A 135 4.58 -5.37 14.22
C GLN A 135 5.93 -5.02 13.60
N LEU A 136 6.14 -3.75 13.23
CA LEU A 136 7.40 -3.30 12.65
C LEU A 136 8.53 -3.35 13.66
N LYS A 137 8.28 -3.00 14.94
CA LYS A 137 9.29 -3.15 15.99
C LYS A 137 9.75 -4.59 16.15
N TYR A 138 8.85 -5.56 15.99
CA TYR A 138 9.20 -6.98 16.03
C TYR A 138 9.92 -7.41 14.74
N GLY A 139 9.39 -7.05 13.57
CA GLY A 139 9.96 -7.43 12.28
C GLY A 139 11.33 -6.82 11.99
N LEU A 140 11.60 -5.63 12.52
CA LEU A 140 12.86 -4.89 12.38
C LEU A 140 13.84 -5.14 13.54
N GLN A 141 13.51 -6.03 14.49
CA GLN A 141 14.49 -6.47 15.48
C GLN A 141 15.61 -7.21 14.77
N LYS A 142 16.72 -6.50 14.55
CA LYS A 142 18.00 -7.09 14.20
C LYS A 142 18.46 -7.89 15.41
N ASP A 143 18.59 -9.20 15.26
CA ASP A 143 18.91 -10.13 16.33
C ASP A 143 20.20 -9.67 17.05
N ARG A 144 20.06 -8.97 18.19
CA ARG A 144 21.20 -8.51 18.99
C ARG A 144 21.68 -9.57 19.97
N SER A 145 21.03 -10.73 20.01
CA SER A 145 21.31 -11.79 20.97
C SER A 145 21.20 -13.16 20.30
N VAL A 146 22.26 -13.57 19.60
CA VAL A 146 22.89 -14.90 19.69
C VAL A 146 24.01 -14.94 18.65
N GLY A 147 25.22 -15.24 19.11
CA GLY A 147 26.44 -15.31 18.29
C GLY A 147 26.53 -16.59 17.45
N GLU A 148 25.45 -16.97 16.77
CA GLU A 148 25.47 -18.07 15.80
C GLU A 148 24.87 -17.56 14.49
N ALA A 149 25.68 -17.59 13.43
CA ALA A 149 25.31 -17.17 12.10
C ALA A 149 24.07 -17.94 11.61
N GLY A 150 22.97 -17.24 11.31
CA GLY A 150 21.82 -17.93 10.71
C GLY A 150 20.54 -17.15 10.48
N THR A 151 20.28 -16.03 11.16
CA THR A 151 19.02 -15.30 10.95
C THR A 151 19.27 -13.81 10.79
N SER A 152 19.57 -13.45 9.53
CA SER A 152 19.31 -12.11 8.99
C SER A 152 17.92 -11.64 9.42
N ALA A 153 17.70 -10.33 9.56
CA ALA A 153 16.43 -9.74 9.95
C ALA A 153 15.23 -10.53 9.35
N LEU A 154 14.21 -10.82 10.15
CA LEU A 154 13.03 -11.61 9.72
C LEU A 154 12.36 -11.02 8.47
N LEU A 155 12.62 -9.75 8.22
CA LEU A 155 12.24 -9.03 7.03
C LEU A 155 13.52 -8.52 6.37
N ASP A 156 13.72 -8.90 5.11
CA ASP A 156 14.84 -8.42 4.31
C ASP A 156 14.76 -6.88 4.17
N ASP A 157 15.89 -6.20 4.37
CA ASP A 157 16.00 -4.74 4.30
C ASP A 157 15.51 -4.20 2.94
N SER A 158 15.56 -5.04 1.88
CA SER A 158 15.03 -4.71 0.54
C SER A 158 13.52 -4.41 0.53
N TRP A 159 12.76 -4.99 1.46
CA TRP A 159 11.32 -4.84 1.54
C TRP A 159 10.88 -3.48 2.10
N PHE A 160 11.77 -2.84 2.85
CA PHE A 160 11.59 -1.55 3.49
C PHE A 160 12.64 -0.54 3.04
N SER A 161 13.11 -0.65 1.79
CA SER A 161 13.88 0.42 1.16
C SER A 161 13.07 1.74 1.19
N SER A 162 13.74 2.88 1.06
CA SER A 162 13.09 4.21 1.01
C SER A 162 12.12 4.36 -0.17
N ASP A 163 12.27 3.52 -1.20
CA ASP A 163 11.31 3.34 -2.31
C ASP A 163 10.16 2.35 -1.98
N SER A 164 10.01 1.98 -0.71
CA SER A 164 8.92 1.11 -0.27
C SER A 164 7.61 1.89 -0.17
N PHE A 165 6.51 1.21 -0.49
CA PHE A 165 5.16 1.74 -0.31
C PHE A 165 4.95 2.32 1.10
N LEU A 166 5.56 1.70 2.11
CA LEU A 166 5.41 2.09 3.51
C LEU A 166 6.04 3.46 3.77
N HIS A 167 7.18 3.76 3.17
CA HIS A 167 7.80 5.08 3.29
C HIS A 167 6.87 6.18 2.75
N CYS A 168 6.31 6.01 1.54
CA CYS A 168 5.37 6.96 0.94
C CYS A 168 4.13 7.18 1.83
N PHE A 169 3.45 6.10 2.21
CA PHE A 169 2.23 6.20 3.02
C PHE A 169 2.51 6.76 4.43
N CYS A 170 3.66 6.42 5.05
CA CYS A 170 4.04 6.99 6.33
C CYS A 170 4.40 8.47 6.22
N LYS A 171 5.13 8.89 5.17
CA LYS A 171 5.45 10.30 4.92
C LYS A 171 4.16 11.13 4.85
N ASP A 172 3.23 10.72 3.99
CA ASP A 172 1.97 11.43 3.79
C ASP A 172 1.13 11.46 5.08
N PHE A 173 1.00 10.33 5.77
CA PHE A 173 0.24 10.24 7.01
C PHE A 173 0.87 11.07 8.15
N PHE A 174 2.19 11.09 8.28
CA PHE A 174 2.87 11.90 9.30
C PHE A 174 2.70 13.40 9.03
N SER A 175 2.82 13.83 7.78
CA SER A 175 2.50 15.21 7.39
C SER A 175 1.04 15.55 7.68
N LEU A 176 0.11 14.68 7.32
CA LEU A 176 -1.31 14.86 7.59
C LEU A 176 -1.62 15.03 9.10
N VAL A 177 -1.06 14.17 9.95
CA VAL A 177 -1.23 14.27 11.42
C VAL A 177 -0.58 15.51 12.00
N GLN A 178 0.51 15.99 11.39
CA GLN A 178 1.21 17.20 11.83
C GLN A 178 0.47 18.48 11.43
N ASP A 179 -0.12 18.50 10.23
CA ASP A 179 -0.82 19.66 9.67
C ASP A 179 -2.27 19.79 10.20
N ALA A 180 -2.80 18.73 10.82
CA ALA A 180 -4.14 18.71 11.38
C ALA A 180 -4.27 19.67 12.59
N SER A 181 -5.31 20.51 12.55
CA SER A 181 -5.60 21.51 13.60
C SER A 181 -6.01 20.89 14.94
N VAL A 182 -6.70 19.75 14.90
CA VAL A 182 -7.19 19.00 16.08
C VAL A 182 -6.89 17.53 15.87
N VAL A 183 -6.11 16.95 16.77
CA VAL A 183 -5.74 15.53 16.75
C VAL A 183 -5.87 14.95 18.13
N ASP A 184 -6.37 13.71 18.22
CA ASP A 184 -6.36 12.93 19.45
C ASP A 184 -4.93 12.78 20.01
N GLY A 185 -4.75 13.05 21.30
CA GLY A 185 -3.43 13.07 21.93
C GLY A 185 -2.73 11.71 21.90
N ASP A 186 -3.49 10.62 22.03
CA ASP A 186 -2.92 9.28 21.94
C ASP A 186 -2.49 8.99 20.50
N LEU A 187 -3.33 9.29 19.51
CA LEU A 187 -2.98 9.13 18.09
C LEU A 187 -1.68 9.87 17.78
N LEU A 188 -1.59 11.15 18.16
CA LEU A 188 -0.40 11.97 17.95
C LEU A 188 0.85 11.36 18.62
N SER A 189 0.72 10.89 19.87
CA SER A 189 1.83 10.28 20.60
C SER A 189 2.33 8.99 19.97
N TRP A 190 1.42 8.15 19.46
CA TRP A 190 1.77 6.87 18.83
C TRP A 190 2.31 7.06 17.41
N THR A 191 1.80 8.04 16.67
CA THR A 191 2.35 8.42 15.37
C THR A 191 3.79 8.89 15.50
N ARG A 192 4.13 9.69 16.53
CA ARG A 192 5.51 10.08 16.83
C ARG A 192 6.40 8.88 17.15
N LYS A 193 5.94 7.97 18.00
CA LYS A 193 6.68 6.73 18.31
C LYS A 193 6.92 5.86 17.09
N LEU A 194 5.94 5.76 16.18
CA LEU A 194 6.08 5.04 14.92
C LEU A 194 7.10 5.72 14.01
N LYS A 195 7.03 7.04 13.86
CA LYS A 195 8.02 7.83 13.13
C LYS A 195 9.43 7.58 13.66
N GLU A 196 9.64 7.78 14.97
CA GLU A 196 10.94 7.54 15.62
C GLU A 196 11.45 6.11 15.42
N LEU A 197 10.57 5.10 15.50
CA LEU A 197 10.95 3.71 15.26
C LEU A 197 11.51 3.54 13.84
N LEU A 198 10.82 4.05 12.82
CA LEU A 198 11.20 3.92 11.43
C LEU A 198 12.50 4.67 11.11
N GLU A 199 12.65 5.90 11.61
CA GLU A 199 13.88 6.69 11.44
C GLU A 199 15.08 5.98 12.08
N ASN A 200 14.93 5.44 13.30
CA ASN A 200 16.02 4.77 14.00
C ASN A 200 16.37 3.38 13.45
N SER A 201 15.41 2.66 12.87
CA SER A 201 15.62 1.29 12.41
C SER A 201 16.02 1.18 10.95
N LEU A 202 15.49 2.08 10.10
CA LEU A 202 15.68 2.05 8.65
C LEU A 202 16.53 3.21 8.13
N GLY A 203 16.82 4.22 8.96
CA GLY A 203 17.53 5.43 8.55
C GLY A 203 16.71 6.31 7.61
N TRP A 204 15.38 6.16 7.59
CA TRP A 204 14.50 7.02 6.82
C TRP A 204 14.49 8.45 7.39
N GLU A 205 14.33 9.43 6.52
CA GLU A 205 14.20 10.83 6.91
C GLU A 205 12.82 11.37 6.52
N PHE A 206 11.94 11.51 7.50
CA PHE A 206 10.67 12.19 7.30
C PHE A 206 10.87 13.68 7.62
N GLN A 207 11.62 14.37 6.75
CA GLN A 207 11.97 15.79 6.95
C GLN A 207 10.72 16.68 7.05
N GLN A 208 10.85 17.72 7.86
CA GLN A 208 9.85 18.75 8.06
C GLN A 208 10.03 19.83 7.00
N LYS A 209 8.94 20.24 6.33
CA LYS A 209 8.93 21.38 5.40
C LYS A 209 9.38 22.65 6.13
N SER A 210 10.67 22.97 6.08
CA SER A 210 11.19 24.29 6.47
C SER A 210 10.90 25.25 5.31
N ALA A 211 10.09 26.27 5.57
CA ALA A 211 9.62 27.24 4.58
C ALA A 211 10.71 28.25 4.11
N VAL A 212 11.98 27.86 4.02
CA VAL A 212 13.10 28.80 3.84
C VAL A 212 13.98 28.56 2.61
N ASP A 213 13.78 27.52 1.80
CA ASP A 213 14.49 27.44 0.51
C ASP A 213 13.57 26.99 -0.62
N GLY A 214 13.24 27.95 -1.49
CA GLY A 214 12.31 27.79 -2.61
C GLY A 214 12.89 27.05 -3.81
N ILE A 215 13.77 26.07 -3.59
CA ILE A 215 14.32 25.22 -4.64
C ILE A 215 14.22 23.77 -4.17
N TYR A 216 13.16 23.12 -4.62
CA TYR A 216 12.84 21.74 -4.33
C TYR A 216 13.80 20.82 -5.10
N PHE A 217 14.50 19.95 -4.39
CA PHE A 217 14.96 18.67 -4.94
C PHE A 217 14.37 17.60 -4.03
N GLU A 218 13.13 17.18 -4.31
CA GLU A 218 12.70 15.87 -3.80
C GLU A 218 13.50 14.85 -4.63
N GLU A 219 14.14 13.86 -4.00
CA GLU A 219 14.87 12.81 -4.75
C GLU A 219 13.98 12.01 -5.72
N ASN A 220 12.65 12.19 -5.63
CA ASN A 220 11.66 11.72 -6.59
C ASN A 220 11.13 12.87 -7.46
N ASP A 221 11.92 13.29 -8.45
CA ASP A 221 11.51 14.21 -9.53
C ASP A 221 10.45 13.59 -10.47
N GLU A 222 9.90 12.41 -10.15
CA GLU A 222 8.89 11.71 -10.95
C GLU A 222 7.62 12.56 -11.20
N TYR A 223 7.29 13.44 -10.25
CA TYR A 223 6.13 14.33 -10.33
C TYR A 223 6.50 15.81 -10.54
N ALA A 224 7.78 16.11 -10.77
CA ALA A 224 8.21 17.47 -11.06
C ALA A 224 7.65 17.92 -12.43
N PRO A 225 7.17 19.17 -12.55
CA PRO A 225 6.74 19.67 -13.85
C PRO A 225 7.91 19.69 -14.83
N VAL A 226 7.66 19.30 -16.08
CA VAL A 226 8.67 19.42 -17.14
C VAL A 226 8.96 20.91 -17.35
N VAL A 227 10.20 21.32 -17.07
CA VAL A 227 10.65 22.69 -17.29
C VAL A 227 11.05 22.84 -18.76
N GLU A 228 10.25 23.56 -19.53
CA GLU A 228 10.65 24.01 -20.87
C GLU A 228 11.46 25.31 -20.74
N MET A 229 12.73 25.25 -21.13
CA MET A 229 13.58 26.44 -21.28
C MET A 229 13.12 27.17 -22.54
N LEU A 230 12.43 28.30 -22.39
CA LEU A 230 12.10 29.17 -23.51
C LEU A 230 13.39 29.85 -23.98
N ASP A 231 13.73 29.71 -25.27
CA ASP A 231 14.85 30.42 -25.87
C ASP A 231 14.68 31.94 -25.66
N GLU A 232 15.68 32.58 -25.04
CA GLU A 232 15.65 34.03 -24.89
C GLU A 232 15.59 34.69 -26.28
N PRO A 233 14.70 35.68 -26.50
CA PRO A 233 14.68 36.40 -27.76
C PRO A 233 16.01 37.13 -27.91
N SER A 234 16.78 36.73 -28.94
CA SER A 234 18.04 37.37 -29.33
C SER A 234 17.85 38.88 -29.37
N GLY A 235 18.47 39.59 -28.42
CA GLY A 235 18.44 41.04 -28.34
C GLY A 235 18.91 41.64 -29.66
N SER A 236 18.04 42.42 -30.29
CA SER A 236 18.40 43.28 -31.41
C SER A 236 19.46 44.29 -30.95
N GLU A 237 20.66 44.22 -31.52
CA GLU A 237 21.69 45.23 -31.35
C GLU A 237 21.16 46.62 -31.76
N PRO A 238 21.33 47.67 -30.94
CA PRO A 238 21.06 49.03 -31.39
C PRO A 238 22.16 49.49 -32.34
N THR A 239 21.78 49.78 -33.59
CA THR A 239 22.61 50.49 -34.57
C THR A 239 22.98 51.87 -34.02
N THR A 240 24.26 52.07 -33.69
CA THR A 240 24.84 53.39 -33.43
C THR A 240 24.96 54.16 -34.75
N SER A 241 24.39 55.37 -34.80
CA SER A 241 24.68 56.42 -35.78
C SER A 241 25.63 57.45 -35.18
#